data_AF-A0A3D4F7G6-F1
#
_entry.id   AF-A0A3D4F7G6-F1
#
_cell.length_a   1.000
_cell.length_b   1.000
_cell.length_c   1.000
_cell.angle_alpha   90.00
_cell.angle_beta   90.00
_cell.angle_gamma   90.00
#
_symmetry.space_group_name_H-M   'P 1'
#
loop_
_entity.id
_entity.type
_entity.pdbx_description
1 polymer ?
#
loop_
_entity_poly.entity_id
_entity_poly.type
_entity_poly.pdbx_seq_one_letter_code
_entity_poly.pdbx_strand_id
1 'polypeptide(L)' 'MQGEESHQANKKATFGGGCFWCTEAMLEDVEGVLDVISGYAGGHVKNPTYRAVCEGTTGHAEVV' A
#
# COMPACT_ATOMS: atom_id res chain seq x y z
N MET A 1 -26.39 9.25 29.27
CA MET A 1 -25.00 9.55 28.87
C MET A 1 -24.79 8.86 27.53
N GLN A 2 -24.99 9.59 26.43
CA GLN A 2 -24.67 9.11 25.09
C GLN A 2 -23.17 9.37 24.89
N GLY A 3 -22.36 8.32 24.93
CA GLY A 3 -20.99 8.36 24.47
C GLY A 3 -21.01 8.23 22.95
N GLU A 4 -20.77 9.33 22.26
CA GLU A 4 -20.57 9.34 20.81
C GLU A 4 -19.18 8.77 20.52
N GLU A 5 -19.07 7.46 20.31
CA GLU A 5 -17.89 6.88 19.67
C GLU A 5 -17.96 7.19 18.17
N SER A 6 -17.21 8.22 17.77
CA SER A 6 -17.00 8.57 16.37
C SER A 6 -16.18 7.47 15.69
N HIS A 7 -16.85 6.55 15.00
CA HIS A 7 -16.20 5.56 14.14
C HIS A 7 -15.63 6.28 12.91
N GLN A 8 -14.42 6.87 13.03
CA GLN A 8 -13.70 7.42 11.89
C GLN A 8 -13.35 6.26 10.95
N ALA A 9 -14.07 6.15 9.84
CA ALA A 9 -13.76 5.18 8.80
C ALA A 9 -12.48 5.64 8.08
N ASN A 10 -11.36 4.98 8.41
CA ASN A 10 -10.07 5.23 7.75
C ASN A 10 -10.22 5.05 6.24
N LYS A 11 -9.76 6.04 5.47
CA LYS A 11 -9.75 5.96 4.02
C LYS A 11 -8.46 5.29 3.55
N LYS A 12 -8.59 4.44 2.54
CA LYS A 12 -7.46 3.76 1.90
C LYS A 12 -7.12 4.46 0.59
N ALA A 13 -5.82 4.61 0.34
CA ALA A 13 -5.26 5.03 -0.93
C ALA A 13 -4.18 4.03 -1.34
N THR A 14 -3.83 3.99 -2.62
CA THR A 14 -2.77 3.12 -3.14
C THR A 14 -1.89 3.93 -4.07
N PHE A 15 -0.59 3.92 -3.82
CA PHE A 15 0.39 4.72 -4.55
C PHE A 15 1.42 3.81 -5.22
N GLY A 16 1.70 4.05 -6.50
CA GLY A 16 2.79 3.41 -7.24
C GLY A 16 3.84 4.44 -7.63
N GLY A 17 5.00 4.43 -6.95
CA GLY A 17 6.01 5.48 -7.06
C GLY A 17 7.44 5.02 -7.35
N GLY A 18 7.68 3.71 -7.50
CA GLY A 18 9.02 3.13 -7.58
C GLY A 18 9.24 2.14 -6.44
N CYS A 19 10.42 2.18 -5.81
CA CYS A 19 10.73 1.25 -4.71
C CYS A 19 9.77 1.47 -3.53
N PHE A 20 8.99 0.44 -3.21
CA PHE A 20 8.06 0.46 -2.09
C PHE A 20 8.70 0.82 -0.74
N TRP A 21 9.96 0.47 -0.45
CA TRP A 21 10.64 0.82 0.81
C TRP A 21 10.84 2.31 0.99
N CYS A 22 11.18 3.03 -0.09
CA CYS A 22 11.34 4.48 -0.03
C CYS A 22 9.98 5.17 0.13
N THR A 23 8.95 4.62 -0.52
CA THR A 23 7.62 5.23 -0.57
C THR A 23 6.86 4.98 0.73
N GLU A 24 7.01 3.80 1.31
CA GLU A 24 6.47 3.39 2.60
C GLU A 24 7.01 4.28 3.72
N ALA A 25 8.33 4.37 3.85
CA ALA A 25 8.98 5.20 4.87
C ALA A 25 8.59 6.69 4.78
N MET A 26 8.38 7.20 3.56
CA MET A 26 7.91 8.59 3.38
C MET A 26 6.46 8.78 3.80
N LEU A 27 5.59 7.79 3.60
CA LEU A 27 4.18 7.86 3.98
C LEU A 27 3.96 7.63 5.48
N GLU A 28 4.79 6.79 6.11
CA GLU A 28 4.73 6.56 7.56
C GLU A 28 4.99 7.84 8.38
N ASP A 29 5.79 8.77 7.86
CA ASP A 29 6.09 10.05 8.52
C ASP A 29 5.02 11.13 8.25
N VAL A 30 3.98 10.83 7.45
CA VAL A 30 2.91 11.80 7.14
C VAL A 30 1.89 11.84 8.28
N GLU A 31 1.67 13.04 8.82
CA GLU A 31 0.68 13.26 9.87
C GLU A 31 -0.73 12.83 9.42
N GLY A 32 -1.35 11.96 10.21
CA GLY A 32 -2.68 11.40 9.92
C GLY A 32 -2.66 10.07 9.15
N VAL A 33 -1.49 9.59 8.73
CA VAL A 33 -1.33 8.21 8.28
C VAL A 33 -1.29 7.30 9.51
N LEU A 34 -2.10 6.24 9.48
CA LEU A 34 -2.21 5.28 10.58
C LEU A 34 -1.43 4.00 10.32
N ASP A 35 -1.33 3.61 9.05
CA ASP A 35 -0.71 2.36 8.62
C ASP A 35 -0.35 2.47 7.13
N VAL A 36 0.77 1.86 6.74
CA VAL A 36 1.24 1.79 5.35
C VAL A 36 1.63 0.34 5.07
N ILE A 37 1.19 -0.21 3.93
CA ILE A 37 1.39 -1.62 3.62
C ILE A 37 1.98 -1.75 2.21
N SER A 38 3.22 -2.20 2.14
CA SER A 38 3.88 -2.58 0.90
C SER A 38 3.21 -3.77 0.20
N GLY A 39 3.01 -3.67 -1.12
CA GLY A 39 2.36 -4.69 -1.92
C GLY A 39 2.59 -4.56 -3.43
N TYR A 40 1.86 -5.37 -4.19
CA TYR A 40 1.93 -5.41 -5.66
C TYR A 40 0.53 -5.29 -6.25
N ALA A 41 0.35 -4.37 -7.21
CA ALA A 41 -0.95 -4.14 -7.85
C ALA A 41 -0.82 -3.80 -9.34
N GLY A 42 -1.94 -3.89 -10.06
CA GLY A 42 -2.03 -3.51 -11.48
C GLY A 42 -1.58 -4.58 -12.49
N GLY A 43 -1.07 -5.73 -12.03
CA GLY A 43 -0.70 -6.85 -12.88
C GLY A 43 -1.81 -7.88 -13.10
N HIS A 44 -1.47 -8.92 -13.86
CA HIS A 44 -2.42 -9.96 -14.30
C HIS A 44 -2.22 -11.30 -13.57
N VAL A 45 -1.10 -11.51 -12.89
CA VAL A 45 -0.82 -12.73 -12.14
C VAL A 45 -1.49 -12.68 -10.77
N LYS A 46 -2.32 -13.67 -10.45
CA LYS A 46 -2.96 -13.78 -9.13
C LYS A 46 -1.95 -14.18 -8.07
N ASN A 47 -1.88 -13.43 -6.97
CA ASN A 47 -0.98 -13.67 -5.83
C ASN A 47 0.49 -13.88 -6.27
N PRO A 48 1.11 -12.89 -6.92
CA PRO A 48 2.48 -13.02 -7.39
C PRO A 48 3.44 -13.15 -6.20
N THR A 49 4.54 -13.87 -6.40
CA THR A 49 5.66 -13.82 -5.45
C THR A 49 6.56 -12.62 -5.78
N TYR A 50 7.29 -12.11 -4.79
CA TYR A 50 8.26 -11.03 -4.99
C TYR A 50 9.19 -11.30 -6.18
N ARG A 51 9.72 -12.53 -6.25
CA ARG A 51 10.60 -12.96 -7.35
C ARG A 51 9.94 -12.83 -8.72
N ALA A 52 8.67 -13.23 -8.86
CA ALA A 52 7.95 -13.12 -10.13
C ALA A 52 7.71 -11.66 -10.54
N VAL A 53 7.54 -10.75 -9.56
CA VAL A 53 7.45 -9.31 -9.81
C VAL A 53 8.81 -8.76 -10.26
N CYS A 54 9.91 -9.11 -9.58
CA CYS A 54 11.26 -8.72 -9.99
C CYS A 54 11.66 -9.25 -11.38
N GLU A 55 11.15 -10.42 -11.78
CA GLU A 55 11.36 -10.97 -13.12
C GLU A 55 10.57 -10.21 -14.21
N GLY A 56 9.67 -9.29 -13.84
CA GLY A 56 8.92 -8.44 -14.77
C GLY A 56 7.81 -9.16 -15.53
N THR A 57 7.57 -10.44 -15.25
CA THR A 57 6.62 -11.28 -16.00
C THR A 57 5.18 -11.11 -15.56
N THR A 58 4.94 -10.52 -14.39
CA THR A 58 3.61 -10.44 -13.78
C THR A 58 2.82 -9.17 -14.12
N GLY A 59 3.51 -8.14 -14.63
CA GLY A 59 2.95 -6.82 -14.91
C GLY A 59 2.51 -6.03 -13.68
N HIS A 60 2.84 -6.47 -12.46
CA HIS A 60 2.54 -5.70 -11.25
C HIS A 60 3.53 -4.56 -11.05
N ALA A 61 3.02 -3.45 -10.52
CA ALA A 61 3.82 -2.37 -9.97
C ALA A 61 3.99 -2.57 -8.46
N GLU A 62 5.14 -2.15 -7.93
CA GLU A 62 5.33 -1.96 -6.49
C GLU A 62 4.44 -0.81 -6.02
N VAL A 63 3.63 -1.06 -5.00
CA VAL A 63 2.70 -0.10 -4.43
C VAL A 63 2.71 -0.09 -2.90
N VAL A 64 2.24 1.00 -2.32
CA VAL A 64 2.01 1.21 -0.87
C VAL A 64 0.63 1.81 -0.61
#